data_AF-G0GFZ0-F1
#
_entry.id   AF-G0GFZ0-F1
#
_cell.length_a   1.000
_cell.length_b   1.000
_cell.length_c   1.000
_cell.angle_alpha   90.00
_cell.angle_beta   90.00
_cell.angle_gamma   90.00
#
_symmetry.space_group_name_H-M   'P 1'
#
loop_
_entity.id
_entity.type
_entity.pdbx_description
1 polymer ?
#
loop_
_entity_poly.entity_id
_entity_poly.type
_entity_poly.pdbx_seq_one_letter_code
_entity_poly.pdbx_strand_id
1 'polypeptide(L)'
;MTSDDIIRAALRGWAKDRFQRLTLTRVAEELGVTKQALYRYFPSKESLFEAILVHARDVHGTLVRDLTRISSLSFEEGLFFYLSRLLEDFKAHTGLYLFLYPPQHITIQERFKDFYREVEENSIEVMGTLLSRPGAPHIPDPYVPHIQKLIGTTFLFSLLKEFPKKRENPWESFSTFFSSMDSEKRVKTIMEVIIHGTVRGSFVLPDFDRVRAIARVEEAEAPHFDRILSAAEKVIHEKGIANTTLDDIAHEVGITRTTLYSYFKNKRDLVVSTILRQITGFFDPLFPRLAVCTSIEEKILCYILYAAEYSHIHKRLFSVTNWLRINSPLRPLRDARAWEQIRPYLERFALLFSPLPLRKALKPAEMIPFLHILTGSLMQEKVLIRPSEALIVWAYFLEGLKGIERHAEQISAHEKDTDHERRLP
;
A
#
# COMPACT_ATOMS: atom_id res chain seq x y z
N MET A 1 -34.20 -11.29 5.97
CA MET A 1 -32.79 -11.37 5.55
C MET A 1 -32.75 -10.98 4.08
N THR A 2 -32.24 -9.80 3.76
CA THR A 2 -32.10 -9.33 2.39
C THR A 2 -30.78 -9.84 1.78
N SER A 3 -30.64 -9.79 0.44
CA SER A 3 -29.36 -10.08 -0.23
C SER A 3 -28.22 -9.19 0.29
N ASP A 4 -28.53 -7.93 0.61
CA ASP A 4 -27.58 -6.95 1.11
C ASP A 4 -27.10 -7.29 2.53
N ASP A 5 -27.99 -7.83 3.38
CA ASP A 5 -27.63 -8.33 4.71
C ASP A 5 -26.68 -9.53 4.63
N ILE A 6 -26.91 -10.40 3.66
CA ILE A 6 -26.06 -11.58 3.41
C ILE A 6 -24.69 -11.15 2.88
N ILE A 7 -24.63 -10.18 1.96
CA ILE A 7 -23.36 -9.62 1.46
C ILE A 7 -22.55 -9.02 2.62
N ARG A 8 -23.18 -8.15 3.44
CA ARG A 8 -22.52 -7.56 4.62
C ARG A 8 -22.06 -8.64 5.61
N ALA A 9 -22.86 -9.66 5.86
CA ALA A 9 -22.47 -10.77 6.73
C ALA A 9 -21.33 -11.60 6.13
N ALA A 10 -21.32 -11.83 4.80
CA ALA A 10 -20.24 -12.54 4.14
C ALA A 10 -18.90 -11.81 4.29
N LEU A 11 -18.89 -10.51 4.00
CA LEU A 11 -17.70 -9.66 4.12
C LEU A 11 -17.17 -9.64 5.57
N ARG A 12 -18.08 -9.54 6.56
CA ARG A 12 -17.72 -9.60 7.98
C ARG A 12 -17.19 -10.96 8.41
N GLY A 13 -17.91 -12.03 8.10
CA GLY A 13 -17.54 -13.40 8.47
C GLY A 13 -16.20 -13.82 7.86
N TRP A 14 -15.93 -13.45 6.61
CA TRP A 14 -14.65 -13.70 5.97
C TRP A 14 -13.52 -12.83 6.50
N ALA A 15 -13.80 -11.58 6.92
CA ALA A 15 -12.80 -10.71 7.54
C ALA A 15 -12.25 -11.28 8.86
N LYS A 16 -13.07 -12.01 9.64
CA LYS A 16 -12.63 -12.69 10.89
C LYS A 16 -11.46 -13.64 10.66
N ASP A 17 -11.47 -14.34 9.52
CA ASP A 17 -10.41 -15.25 9.10
C ASP A 17 -9.44 -14.61 8.10
N ARG A 18 -9.42 -13.27 8.02
CA ARG A 18 -8.57 -12.47 7.13
C ARG A 18 -8.70 -12.88 5.66
N PHE A 19 -9.90 -13.26 5.23
CA PHE A 19 -10.20 -13.69 3.85
C PHE A 19 -9.38 -14.90 3.37
N GLN A 20 -8.78 -15.68 4.29
CA GLN A 20 -8.05 -16.88 3.93
C GLN A 20 -8.99 -18.00 3.46
N ARG A 21 -10.25 -17.99 3.92
CA ARG A 21 -11.26 -19.01 3.61
C ARG A 21 -12.61 -18.35 3.29
N LEU A 22 -12.92 -18.24 1.99
CA LEU A 22 -14.15 -17.64 1.48
C LEU A 22 -15.28 -18.68 1.37
N THR A 23 -15.62 -19.36 2.47
CA THR A 23 -16.61 -20.45 2.47
C THR A 23 -18.01 -19.93 2.80
N LEU A 24 -19.05 -20.53 2.19
CA LEU A 24 -20.45 -20.26 2.52
C LEU A 24 -20.83 -20.73 3.94
N THR A 25 -20.11 -21.73 4.49
CA THR A 25 -20.30 -22.17 5.88
C THR A 25 -20.04 -21.03 6.84
N ARG A 26 -18.95 -20.28 6.65
CA ARG A 26 -18.62 -19.13 7.49
C ARG A 26 -19.65 -18.01 7.41
N VAL A 27 -20.22 -17.80 6.22
CA VAL A 27 -21.30 -16.81 6.01
C VAL A 27 -22.56 -17.24 6.77
N ALA A 28 -22.92 -18.53 6.70
CA ALA A 28 -24.07 -19.07 7.41
C ALA A 28 -23.90 -18.99 8.94
N GLU A 29 -22.71 -19.31 9.45
CA GLU A 29 -22.33 -19.11 10.86
C GLU A 29 -22.49 -17.64 11.29
N GLU A 30 -21.98 -16.69 10.49
CA GLU A 30 -22.08 -15.26 10.78
C GLU A 30 -23.53 -14.76 10.82
N LEU A 31 -24.38 -15.32 9.95
CA LEU A 31 -25.81 -15.01 9.90
C LEU A 31 -26.64 -15.74 10.96
N GLY A 32 -26.07 -16.72 11.66
CA GLY A 32 -26.82 -17.59 12.57
C GLY A 32 -27.87 -18.46 11.85
N VAL A 33 -27.63 -18.81 10.58
CA VAL A 33 -28.56 -19.61 9.76
C VAL A 33 -27.91 -20.91 9.29
N THR A 34 -28.73 -21.86 8.80
CA THR A 34 -28.19 -23.08 8.19
C THR A 34 -27.61 -22.79 6.81
N LYS A 35 -26.62 -23.60 6.39
CA LYS A 35 -26.07 -23.51 5.04
C LYS A 35 -27.15 -23.70 3.96
N GLN A 36 -28.13 -24.57 4.21
CA GLN A 36 -29.29 -24.77 3.32
C GLN A 36 -30.17 -23.51 3.20
N ALA A 37 -30.34 -22.73 4.27
CA ALA A 37 -31.07 -21.47 4.20
C ALA A 37 -30.34 -20.43 3.32
N LEU A 38 -29.02 -20.39 3.39
CA LEU A 38 -28.20 -19.53 2.54
C LEU A 38 -28.29 -19.92 1.05
N TYR A 39 -28.33 -21.22 0.74
CA TYR A 39 -28.48 -21.72 -0.64
C TYR A 39 -29.76 -21.27 -1.34
N ARG A 40 -30.81 -20.87 -0.59
CA ARG A 40 -32.04 -20.32 -1.18
C ARG A 40 -31.84 -18.93 -1.77
N TYR A 41 -30.86 -18.17 -1.27
CA TYR A 41 -30.52 -16.83 -1.75
C TYR A 41 -29.33 -16.87 -2.71
N PHE A 42 -28.31 -17.67 -2.37
CA PHE A 42 -27.09 -17.82 -3.15
C PHE A 42 -26.84 -19.30 -3.41
N PRO A 43 -27.27 -19.83 -4.58
CA PRO A 43 -27.11 -21.25 -4.93
C PRO A 43 -25.65 -21.72 -4.95
N SER A 44 -24.72 -20.78 -5.09
CA SER A 44 -23.28 -21.04 -5.17
C SER A 44 -22.47 -19.89 -4.57
N LYS A 45 -21.20 -20.16 -4.26
CA LYS A 45 -20.27 -19.11 -3.82
C LYS A 45 -20.06 -18.09 -4.95
N GLU A 46 -20.10 -18.55 -6.19
CA GLU A 46 -19.99 -17.77 -7.40
C GLU A 46 -21.13 -16.76 -7.49
N SER A 47 -22.39 -17.17 -7.25
CA SER A 47 -23.53 -16.25 -7.21
C SER A 47 -23.40 -15.16 -6.13
N LEU A 48 -22.77 -15.48 -4.99
CA LEU A 48 -22.48 -14.50 -3.94
C LEU A 48 -21.37 -13.52 -4.38
N PHE A 49 -20.35 -13.96 -5.11
CA PHE A 49 -19.33 -13.06 -5.66
C PHE A 49 -19.92 -12.09 -6.69
N GLU A 50 -20.80 -12.56 -7.57
CA GLU A 50 -21.47 -11.67 -8.54
C GLU A 50 -22.32 -10.62 -7.84
N ALA A 51 -23.03 -11.00 -6.77
CA ALA A 51 -23.79 -10.04 -5.98
C ALA A 51 -22.90 -9.04 -5.22
N ILE A 52 -21.74 -9.48 -4.71
CA ILE A 52 -20.73 -8.58 -4.14
C ILE A 52 -20.20 -7.60 -5.19
N LEU A 53 -19.97 -8.05 -6.43
CA LEU A 53 -19.53 -7.20 -7.54
C LEU A 53 -20.57 -6.13 -7.90
N VAL A 54 -21.86 -6.50 -7.97
CA VAL A 54 -22.96 -5.54 -8.16
C VAL A 54 -22.99 -4.53 -7.01
N HIS A 55 -22.96 -5.00 -5.77
CA HIS A 55 -22.90 -4.12 -4.59
C HIS A 55 -21.69 -3.18 -4.62
N ALA A 56 -20.51 -3.67 -5.07
CA ALA A 56 -19.31 -2.86 -5.20
C ALA A 56 -19.47 -1.73 -6.22
N ARG A 57 -20.10 -2.01 -7.37
CA ARG A 57 -20.43 -1.01 -8.39
C ARG A 57 -21.43 0.02 -7.89
N ASP A 58 -22.46 -0.41 -7.16
CA ASP A 58 -23.46 0.51 -6.62
C ASP A 58 -22.85 1.49 -5.60
N VAL A 59 -22.00 0.97 -4.70
CA VAL A 59 -21.23 1.79 -3.74
C VAL A 59 -20.32 2.77 -4.49
N HIS A 60 -19.50 2.26 -5.42
CA HIS A 60 -18.58 3.11 -6.19
C HIS A 60 -19.31 4.17 -7.02
N GLY A 61 -20.39 3.82 -7.71
CA GLY A 61 -21.17 4.75 -8.50
C GLY A 61 -21.84 5.84 -7.66
N THR A 62 -22.22 5.54 -6.41
CA THR A 62 -22.73 6.55 -5.47
C THR A 62 -21.64 7.55 -5.11
N LEU A 63 -20.46 7.06 -4.74
CA LEU A 63 -19.30 7.90 -4.47
C LEU A 63 -18.95 8.79 -5.67
N VAL A 64 -18.88 8.24 -6.89
CA VAL A 64 -18.58 9.02 -8.11
C VAL A 64 -19.62 10.12 -8.34
N ARG A 65 -20.91 9.82 -8.17
CA ARG A 65 -21.97 10.83 -8.27
C ARG A 65 -21.81 11.95 -7.26
N ASP A 66 -21.50 11.63 -6.01
CA ASP A 66 -21.27 12.64 -4.97
C ASP A 66 -20.07 13.54 -5.30
N LEU A 67 -19.02 12.96 -5.88
CA LEU A 67 -17.79 13.67 -6.24
C LEU A 67 -17.97 14.64 -7.43
N THR A 68 -19.05 14.56 -8.20
CA THR A 68 -19.36 15.54 -9.28
C THR A 68 -19.44 16.98 -8.76
N ARG A 69 -19.76 17.17 -7.46
CA ARG A 69 -19.80 18.47 -6.78
C ARG A 69 -18.46 19.21 -6.80
N ILE A 70 -17.33 18.51 -6.96
CA ILE A 70 -15.99 19.11 -7.07
C ILE A 70 -15.94 20.16 -8.18
N SER A 71 -16.69 19.97 -9.27
CA SER A 71 -16.76 20.91 -10.38
C SER A 71 -17.13 22.35 -9.98
N SER A 72 -17.85 22.52 -8.86
CA SER A 72 -18.32 23.79 -8.33
C SER A 72 -17.44 24.40 -7.23
N LEU A 73 -16.34 23.75 -6.86
CA LEU A 73 -15.48 24.13 -5.75
C LEU A 73 -14.13 24.65 -6.26
N SER A 74 -13.42 25.42 -5.41
CA SER A 74 -11.99 25.67 -5.61
C SER A 74 -11.18 24.38 -5.45
N PHE A 75 -9.90 24.38 -5.85
CA PHE A 75 -9.03 23.22 -5.70
C PHE A 75 -8.92 22.75 -4.24
N GLU A 76 -8.67 23.66 -3.30
CA GLU A 76 -8.51 23.30 -1.88
C GLU A 76 -9.81 22.75 -1.28
N GLU A 77 -10.94 23.41 -1.52
CA GLU A 77 -12.25 22.95 -1.06
C GLU A 77 -12.65 21.61 -1.71
N GLY A 78 -12.38 21.47 -3.00
CA GLY A 78 -12.62 20.24 -3.76
C GLY A 78 -11.77 19.07 -3.25
N LEU A 79 -10.50 19.31 -2.92
CA LEU A 79 -9.62 18.29 -2.36
C LEU A 79 -10.06 17.88 -0.96
N PHE A 80 -10.45 18.85 -0.12
CA PHE A 80 -11.03 18.57 1.20
C PHE A 80 -12.29 17.72 1.07
N PHE A 81 -13.21 18.11 0.18
CA PHE A 81 -14.45 17.39 -0.06
C PHE A 81 -14.19 15.96 -0.57
N TYR A 82 -13.30 15.82 -1.54
CA TYR A 82 -12.88 14.52 -2.10
C TYR A 82 -12.38 13.58 -1.01
N LEU A 83 -11.38 14.00 -0.23
CA LEU A 83 -10.79 13.17 0.82
C LEU A 83 -11.78 12.85 1.94
N SER A 84 -12.66 13.78 2.28
CA SER A 84 -13.72 13.57 3.27
C SER A 84 -14.73 12.54 2.79
N ARG A 85 -15.17 12.62 1.52
CA ARG A 85 -16.07 11.62 0.93
C ARG A 85 -15.44 10.24 0.87
N LEU A 86 -14.18 10.15 0.42
CA LEU A 86 -13.46 8.88 0.41
C LEU A 86 -13.38 8.25 1.81
N LEU A 87 -13.11 9.06 2.84
CA LEU A 87 -13.01 8.57 4.22
C LEU A 87 -14.36 8.09 4.75
N GLU A 88 -15.42 8.85 4.51
CA GLU A 88 -16.76 8.45 4.94
C GLU A 88 -17.26 7.20 4.21
N ASP A 89 -17.02 7.10 2.91
CA ASP A 89 -17.38 5.91 2.12
C ASP A 89 -16.59 4.68 2.60
N PHE A 90 -15.29 4.84 2.88
CA PHE A 90 -14.47 3.78 3.47
C PHE A 90 -15.00 3.32 4.84
N LYS A 91 -15.46 4.25 5.68
CA LYS A 91 -16.06 3.97 6.99
C LYS A 91 -17.39 3.24 6.85
N ALA A 92 -18.24 3.66 5.91
CA ALA A 92 -19.54 3.04 5.66
C ALA A 92 -19.41 1.61 5.09
N HIS A 93 -18.38 1.37 4.27
CA HIS A 93 -18.22 0.14 3.49
C HIS A 93 -16.92 -0.62 3.81
N THR A 94 -16.43 -0.55 5.05
CA THR A 94 -15.13 -1.13 5.46
C THR A 94 -14.94 -2.60 5.06
N GLY A 95 -15.98 -3.45 5.16
CA GLY A 95 -15.87 -4.86 4.78
C GLY A 95 -15.66 -5.09 3.30
N LEU A 96 -16.27 -4.24 2.47
CA LEU A 96 -16.08 -4.27 1.03
C LEU A 96 -14.66 -3.81 0.68
N TYR A 97 -14.21 -2.70 1.25
CA TYR A 97 -12.84 -2.22 1.03
C TYR A 97 -11.78 -3.19 1.52
N LEU A 98 -11.96 -3.85 2.66
CA LEU A 98 -11.01 -4.88 3.13
C LEU A 98 -11.00 -6.13 2.24
N PHE A 99 -12.14 -6.48 1.65
CA PHE A 99 -12.25 -7.58 0.71
C PHE A 99 -11.56 -7.25 -0.63
N LEU A 100 -11.68 -6.00 -1.10
CA LEU A 100 -11.09 -5.53 -2.35
C LEU A 100 -9.63 -5.05 -2.21
N TYR A 101 -9.21 -4.63 -1.02
CA TYR A 101 -7.88 -4.11 -0.68
C TYR A 101 -7.41 -4.76 0.63
N PRO A 102 -6.85 -6.00 0.59
CA PRO A 102 -5.67 -6.29 -0.23
C PRO A 102 -5.69 -7.67 -0.93
N PRO A 103 -5.16 -7.78 -2.16
CA PRO A 103 -5.37 -8.92 -3.05
C PRO A 103 -4.51 -10.12 -2.62
N GLN A 104 -5.01 -10.92 -1.68
CA GLN A 104 -4.34 -12.17 -1.31
C GLN A 104 -4.64 -13.31 -2.30
N HIS A 105 -5.61 -13.13 -3.19
CA HIS A 105 -6.03 -14.14 -4.16
C HIS A 105 -6.02 -13.56 -5.58
N ILE A 106 -5.09 -14.04 -6.41
CA ILE A 106 -5.07 -13.78 -7.86
C ILE A 106 -6.47 -14.02 -8.47
N THR A 107 -7.20 -15.02 -7.96
CA THR A 107 -8.57 -15.32 -8.36
C THR A 107 -9.56 -14.16 -8.14
N ILE A 108 -9.42 -13.38 -7.07
CA ILE A 108 -10.28 -12.21 -6.83
C ILE A 108 -9.91 -11.08 -7.78
N GLN A 109 -8.61 -10.83 -7.99
CA GLN A 109 -8.16 -9.81 -8.94
C GLN A 109 -8.66 -10.09 -10.35
N GLU A 110 -8.54 -11.33 -10.83
CA GLU A 110 -9.00 -11.69 -12.17
C GLU A 110 -10.53 -11.57 -12.29
N ARG A 111 -11.28 -11.95 -11.25
CA ARG A 111 -12.74 -11.86 -11.24
C ARG A 111 -13.24 -10.41 -11.22
N PHE A 112 -12.58 -9.53 -10.48
CA PHE A 112 -12.99 -8.12 -10.30
C PHE A 112 -12.21 -7.15 -11.22
N LYS A 113 -11.42 -7.65 -12.18
CA LYS A 113 -10.50 -6.85 -13.01
C LYS A 113 -11.17 -5.68 -13.72
N ASP A 114 -12.35 -5.88 -14.26
CA ASP A 114 -13.05 -4.85 -15.04
C ASP A 114 -13.63 -3.80 -14.11
N PHE A 115 -14.06 -4.18 -12.91
CA PHE A 115 -14.44 -3.23 -11.87
C PHE A 115 -13.26 -2.40 -11.36
N TYR A 116 -12.09 -3.01 -11.15
CA TYR A 116 -10.90 -2.22 -10.77
C TYR A 116 -10.51 -1.21 -11.85
N ARG A 117 -10.65 -1.57 -13.13
CA ARG A 117 -10.40 -0.66 -14.26
C ARG A 117 -11.41 0.50 -14.27
N GLU A 118 -12.68 0.19 -14.11
CA GLU A 118 -13.77 1.18 -13.98
C GLU A 118 -13.49 2.17 -12.84
N VAL A 119 -13.09 1.67 -11.66
CA VAL A 119 -12.70 2.49 -10.51
C VAL A 119 -11.50 3.38 -10.82
N GLU A 120 -10.47 2.84 -11.49
CA GLU A 120 -9.28 3.60 -11.88
C GLU A 120 -9.65 4.73 -12.85
N GLU A 121 -10.39 4.43 -13.92
CA GLU A 121 -10.85 5.40 -14.92
C GLU A 121 -11.67 6.53 -14.29
N ASN A 122 -12.68 6.20 -13.49
CA ASN A 122 -13.51 7.19 -12.78
C ASN A 122 -12.67 8.05 -11.83
N SER A 123 -11.71 7.45 -11.11
CA SER A 123 -10.86 8.19 -10.18
C SER A 123 -9.90 9.15 -10.89
N ILE A 124 -9.43 8.80 -12.09
CA ILE A 124 -8.59 9.67 -12.93
C ILE A 124 -9.42 10.85 -13.44
N GLU A 125 -10.66 10.61 -13.88
CA GLU A 125 -11.57 11.66 -14.35
C GLU A 125 -11.90 12.67 -13.22
N VAL A 126 -12.22 12.17 -12.03
CA VAL A 126 -12.45 13.01 -10.85
C VAL A 126 -11.20 13.83 -10.51
N MET A 127 -10.02 13.22 -10.59
CA MET A 127 -8.75 13.92 -10.35
C MET A 127 -8.48 15.00 -11.40
N GLY A 128 -8.73 14.72 -12.68
CA GLY A 128 -8.63 15.73 -13.75
C GLY A 128 -9.59 16.91 -13.54
N THR A 129 -10.82 16.61 -13.10
CA THR A 129 -11.79 17.65 -12.73
C THR A 129 -11.26 18.49 -11.57
N LEU A 130 -10.74 17.87 -10.51
CA LEU A 130 -10.15 18.56 -9.37
C LEU A 130 -8.96 19.45 -9.76
N LEU A 131 -8.04 18.94 -10.58
CA LEU A 131 -6.83 19.65 -11.03
C LEU A 131 -7.12 20.78 -12.03
N SER A 132 -8.30 20.81 -12.64
CA SER A 132 -8.73 21.92 -13.48
C SER A 132 -9.44 23.03 -12.70
N ARG A 133 -9.59 22.90 -11.37
CA ARG A 133 -10.27 23.91 -10.54
C ARG A 133 -9.37 25.11 -10.24
N PRO A 134 -9.94 26.30 -9.97
CA PRO A 134 -9.17 27.48 -9.57
C PRO A 134 -8.28 27.20 -8.35
N GLY A 135 -7.01 27.62 -8.42
CA GLY A 135 -6.02 27.39 -7.37
C GLY A 135 -5.27 26.06 -7.45
N ALA A 136 -5.60 25.20 -8.41
CA ALA A 136 -4.88 23.95 -8.63
C ALA A 136 -3.46 24.19 -9.17
N PRO A 137 -2.48 23.33 -8.83
CA PRO A 137 -1.17 23.34 -9.47
C PRO A 137 -1.30 23.03 -10.96
N HIS A 138 -0.42 23.61 -11.78
CA HIS A 138 -0.32 23.21 -13.18
C HIS A 138 0.34 21.83 -13.27
N ILE A 139 -0.44 20.82 -13.66
CA ILE A 139 0.01 19.45 -13.87
C ILE A 139 -0.31 19.07 -15.30
N PRO A 140 0.68 18.72 -16.15
CA PRO A 140 0.41 18.28 -17.51
C PRO A 140 -0.45 17.00 -17.52
N ASP A 141 -1.40 16.91 -18.46
CA ASP A 141 -2.38 15.80 -18.56
C ASP A 141 -1.78 14.38 -18.44
N PRO A 142 -0.61 14.07 -19.05
CA PRO A 142 0.00 12.75 -18.90
C PRO A 142 0.32 12.36 -17.45
N TYR A 143 0.46 13.34 -16.55
CA TYR A 143 0.81 13.11 -15.15
C TYR A 143 -0.40 12.96 -14.21
N VAL A 144 -1.61 13.25 -14.67
CA VAL A 144 -2.84 13.18 -13.85
C VAL A 144 -3.05 11.78 -13.23
N PRO A 145 -2.90 10.65 -13.96
CA PRO A 145 -3.05 9.32 -13.37
C PRO A 145 -2.03 9.04 -12.25
N HIS A 146 -0.83 9.60 -12.36
CA HIS A 146 0.22 9.40 -11.37
C HIS A 146 -0.04 10.20 -10.09
N ILE A 147 -0.56 11.41 -10.22
CA ILE A 147 -1.01 12.23 -9.08
C ILE A 147 -2.21 11.59 -8.38
N GLN A 148 -3.15 11.04 -9.15
CA GLN A 148 -4.26 10.26 -8.59
C GLN A 148 -3.74 9.10 -7.72
N LYS A 149 -2.79 8.32 -8.24
CA LYS A 149 -2.17 7.20 -7.51
C LYS A 149 -1.43 7.66 -6.26
N LEU A 150 -0.73 8.79 -6.31
CA LEU A 150 -0.05 9.37 -5.16
C LEU A 150 -1.02 9.72 -4.04
N ILE A 151 -2.09 10.44 -4.39
CA ILE A 151 -3.10 10.90 -3.43
C ILE A 151 -3.80 9.69 -2.81
N GLY A 152 -4.24 8.73 -3.63
CA GLY A 152 -4.88 7.50 -3.14
C GLY A 152 -3.95 6.66 -2.25
N THR A 153 -2.67 6.56 -2.60
CA THR A 153 -1.67 5.83 -1.81
C THR A 153 -1.39 6.52 -0.48
N THR A 154 -1.21 7.85 -0.48
CA THR A 154 -0.99 8.66 0.72
C THR A 154 -2.19 8.57 1.65
N PHE A 155 -3.40 8.65 1.09
CA PHE A 155 -4.65 8.49 1.82
C PHE A 155 -4.73 7.12 2.49
N LEU A 156 -4.60 6.02 1.73
CA LEU A 156 -4.67 4.67 2.27
C LEU A 156 -3.61 4.42 3.34
N PHE A 157 -2.38 4.88 3.12
CA PHE A 157 -1.30 4.72 4.11
C PHE A 157 -1.59 5.49 5.41
N SER A 158 -2.07 6.73 5.30
CA SER A 158 -2.45 7.55 6.47
C SER A 158 -3.52 6.86 7.32
N LEU A 159 -4.48 6.17 6.67
CA LEU A 159 -5.49 5.37 7.36
C LEU A 159 -4.91 4.12 8.01
N LEU A 160 -4.03 3.40 7.33
CA LEU A 160 -3.48 2.13 7.82
C LEU A 160 -2.37 2.30 8.87
N LYS A 161 -1.73 3.47 8.95
CA LYS A 161 -0.60 3.72 9.85
C LYS A 161 -0.98 3.64 11.33
N GLU A 162 -2.15 4.17 11.70
CA GLU A 162 -2.63 4.18 13.08
C GLU A 162 -3.42 2.92 13.44
N PHE A 163 -3.37 1.91 12.58
CA PHE A 163 -4.00 0.64 12.82
C PHE A 163 -3.51 0.03 14.15
N PRO A 164 -4.42 -0.29 15.09
CA PRO A 164 -4.03 -0.76 16.41
C PRO A 164 -3.26 -2.09 16.33
N LYS A 165 -2.11 -2.15 16.99
CA LYS A 165 -1.38 -3.41 17.22
C LYS A 165 -1.97 -4.11 18.45
N LYS A 166 -2.43 -5.37 18.33
CA LYS A 166 -1.78 -6.54 18.99
C LYS A 166 -2.61 -7.84 19.02
N ARG A 167 -3.92 -7.90 19.27
CA ARG A 167 -4.56 -9.18 19.69
C ARG A 167 -6.01 -9.47 19.30
N GLU A 168 -6.68 -8.60 18.53
CA GLU A 168 -8.13 -8.74 18.28
C GLU A 168 -8.46 -9.09 16.81
N ASN A 169 -9.71 -9.53 16.62
CA ASN A 169 -10.35 -9.75 15.34
C ASN A 169 -10.13 -8.51 14.45
N PRO A 170 -9.52 -8.64 13.24
CA PRO A 170 -9.26 -7.50 12.36
C PRO A 170 -10.51 -6.63 12.17
N TRP A 171 -11.68 -7.26 12.02
CA TRP A 171 -12.95 -6.57 11.87
C TRP A 171 -13.29 -5.64 13.05
N GLU A 172 -13.18 -6.14 14.28
CA GLU A 172 -13.45 -5.35 15.49
C GLU A 172 -12.43 -4.23 15.67
N SER A 173 -11.16 -4.48 15.35
CA SER A 173 -10.11 -3.46 15.36
C SER A 173 -10.35 -2.36 14.32
N PHE A 174 -10.78 -2.71 13.09
CA PHE A 174 -11.11 -1.73 12.04
C PHE A 174 -12.34 -0.91 12.42
N SER A 175 -13.44 -1.57 12.80
CA SER A 175 -14.67 -0.88 13.18
C SER A 175 -14.46 0.06 14.36
N THR A 176 -13.71 -0.36 15.38
CA THR A 176 -13.45 0.46 16.57
C THR A 176 -12.57 1.66 16.22
N PHE A 177 -11.50 1.45 15.44
CA PHE A 177 -10.61 2.51 14.99
C PHE A 177 -11.35 3.60 14.22
N PHE A 178 -12.12 3.23 13.21
CA PHE A 178 -12.86 4.19 12.37
C PHE A 178 -13.96 4.93 13.12
N SER A 179 -14.61 4.27 14.09
CA SER A 179 -15.60 4.92 14.97
C SER A 179 -14.96 5.94 15.91
N SER A 180 -13.72 5.72 16.35
CA SER A 180 -12.99 6.62 17.25
C SER A 180 -12.19 7.72 16.53
N MET A 181 -12.03 7.64 15.20
CA MET A 181 -11.21 8.57 14.43
C MET A 181 -11.90 9.91 14.19
N ASP A 182 -11.23 11.00 14.59
CA ASP A 182 -11.54 12.36 14.14
C ASP A 182 -11.25 12.47 12.63
N SER A 183 -12.32 12.43 11.84
CA SER A 183 -12.24 12.36 10.38
C SER A 183 -11.81 13.70 9.77
N GLU A 184 -12.25 14.81 10.34
CA GLU A 184 -11.88 16.15 9.87
C GLU A 184 -10.39 16.42 10.12
N LYS A 185 -9.91 16.15 11.33
CA LYS A 185 -8.48 16.27 11.66
C LYS A 185 -7.64 15.40 10.74
N ARG A 186 -8.09 14.16 10.45
CA ARG A 186 -7.40 13.25 9.54
C ARG A 186 -7.28 13.83 8.13
N VAL A 187 -8.38 14.32 7.58
CA VAL A 187 -8.41 14.91 6.23
C VAL A 187 -7.49 16.12 6.16
N LYS A 188 -7.52 17.00 7.16
CA LYS A 188 -6.63 18.17 7.24
C LYS A 188 -5.15 17.77 7.19
N THR A 189 -4.74 16.77 7.99
CA THR A 189 -3.35 16.26 7.95
C THR A 189 -2.97 15.68 6.57
N ILE A 190 -3.88 14.98 5.89
CA ILE A 190 -3.63 14.43 4.56
C ILE A 190 -3.52 15.57 3.53
N MET A 191 -4.38 16.59 3.63
CA MET A 191 -4.34 17.77 2.78
C MET A 191 -3.07 18.57 2.95
N GLU A 192 -2.58 18.78 4.17
CA GLU A 192 -1.32 19.46 4.41
C GLU A 192 -0.17 18.77 3.66
N VAL A 193 -0.12 17.44 3.71
CA VAL A 193 0.89 16.63 2.99
C VAL A 193 0.75 16.79 1.48
N ILE A 194 -0.47 16.77 0.96
CA ILE A 194 -0.74 16.91 -0.47
C ILE A 194 -0.43 18.34 -0.93
N ILE A 195 -1.10 19.36 -0.37
CA ILE A 195 -1.01 20.76 -0.79
C ILE A 195 0.42 21.30 -0.65
N HIS A 196 1.05 21.13 0.51
CA HIS A 196 2.39 21.67 0.69
C HIS A 196 3.42 20.94 -0.16
N GLY A 197 3.10 19.75 -0.68
CA GLY A 197 4.03 18.96 -1.48
C GLY A 197 3.86 19.03 -2.96
N THR A 198 2.63 18.92 -3.42
CA THR A 198 2.34 18.97 -4.83
C THR A 198 2.26 20.40 -5.36
N VAL A 199 1.99 21.40 -4.50
CA VAL A 199 1.54 22.74 -4.99
C VAL A 199 2.52 23.89 -4.74
N ARG A 200 3.36 23.86 -3.69
CA ARG A 200 4.18 25.04 -3.31
C ARG A 200 5.71 24.84 -3.26
N GLY A 201 6.21 23.64 -3.55
CA GLY A 201 7.65 23.37 -3.58
C GLY A 201 8.29 23.70 -4.93
N SER A 202 9.37 24.47 -4.95
CA SER A 202 10.26 24.58 -6.12
C SER A 202 11.16 23.34 -6.17
N PHE A 203 10.65 22.24 -6.72
CA PHE A 203 11.44 21.02 -6.87
C PHE A 203 12.37 21.14 -8.08
N VAL A 204 13.68 21.03 -7.84
CA VAL A 204 14.66 20.80 -8.90
C VAL A 204 14.85 19.29 -9.02
N LEU A 205 14.49 18.72 -10.17
CA LEU A 205 14.74 17.31 -10.44
C LEU A 205 16.24 17.03 -10.34
N PRO A 206 16.66 15.99 -9.57
CA PRO A 206 18.05 15.57 -9.58
C PRO A 206 18.45 15.10 -10.99
N ASP A 207 19.75 15.12 -11.29
CA ASP A 207 20.29 14.64 -12.56
C ASP A 207 19.88 13.18 -12.78
N PHE A 208 18.86 13.00 -13.61
CA PHE A 208 18.19 11.73 -13.79
C PHE A 208 19.10 10.70 -14.46
N ASP A 209 19.91 11.12 -15.43
CA ASP A 209 20.80 10.22 -16.17
C ASP A 209 21.94 9.74 -15.28
N ARG A 210 22.50 10.63 -14.44
CA ARG A 210 23.48 10.24 -13.42
C ARG A 210 22.89 9.23 -12.44
N VAL A 211 21.71 9.50 -11.87
CA VAL A 211 21.12 8.59 -10.88
C VAL A 211 20.68 7.27 -11.51
N ARG A 212 20.22 7.28 -12.76
CA ARG A 212 19.94 6.05 -13.52
C ARG A 212 21.18 5.20 -13.69
N ALA A 213 22.33 5.79 -14.00
CA ALA A 213 23.58 5.04 -14.09
C ALA A 213 23.96 4.37 -12.75
N ILE A 214 23.74 5.06 -11.63
CA ILE A 214 23.96 4.53 -10.27
C ILE A 214 22.98 3.40 -9.94
N ALA A 215 21.71 3.56 -10.31
CA ALA A 215 20.63 2.65 -9.94
C ALA A 215 20.53 1.39 -10.80
N ARG A 216 21.35 1.28 -11.85
CA ARG A 216 21.33 0.17 -12.79
C ARG A 216 21.48 -1.16 -12.07
N VAL A 217 20.64 -2.13 -12.42
CA VAL A 217 20.73 -3.51 -11.93
C VAL A 217 21.48 -4.37 -12.93
N GLU A 218 22.51 -5.08 -12.48
CA GLU A 218 23.24 -6.04 -13.31
C GLU A 218 22.56 -7.42 -13.24
N GLU A 219 22.53 -8.17 -14.36
CA GLU A 219 21.94 -9.52 -14.37
C GLU A 219 22.61 -10.49 -13.38
N ALA A 220 23.88 -10.24 -13.05
CA ALA A 220 24.64 -11.01 -12.07
C ALA A 220 24.24 -10.73 -10.61
N GLU A 221 23.46 -9.67 -10.34
CA GLU A 221 22.96 -9.33 -8.99
C GLU A 221 21.74 -10.16 -8.58
N ALA A 222 21.37 -11.15 -9.40
CA ALA A 222 20.40 -12.16 -9.01
C ALA A 222 20.84 -12.85 -7.71
N PRO A 223 19.92 -13.06 -6.74
CA PRO A 223 20.25 -13.79 -5.52
C PRO A 223 20.89 -15.13 -5.87
N HIS A 224 21.91 -15.56 -5.11
CA HIS A 224 22.55 -16.85 -5.33
C HIS A 224 21.51 -17.97 -5.53
N PHE A 225 21.70 -18.73 -6.61
CA PHE A 225 20.75 -19.75 -7.03
C PHE A 225 20.70 -20.88 -6.00
N ASP A 226 19.64 -20.87 -5.19
CA ASP A 226 19.24 -21.99 -4.34
C ASP A 226 18.01 -22.64 -4.96
N ARG A 227 18.14 -23.91 -5.36
CA ARG A 227 17.07 -24.67 -6.04
C ARG A 227 15.81 -24.77 -5.19
N ILE A 228 15.95 -24.93 -3.87
CA ILE A 228 14.82 -25.11 -2.96
C ILE A 228 14.08 -23.79 -2.76
N LEU A 229 14.80 -22.72 -2.46
CA LEU A 229 14.19 -21.40 -2.24
C LEU A 229 13.58 -20.85 -3.55
N SER A 230 14.16 -21.16 -4.71
CA SER A 230 13.62 -20.72 -6.01
C SER A 230 12.32 -21.44 -6.37
N ALA A 231 12.22 -22.73 -6.04
CA ALA A 231 10.96 -23.47 -6.14
C ALA A 231 9.92 -22.94 -5.16
N ALA A 232 10.33 -22.63 -3.93
CA ALA A 232 9.47 -22.03 -2.92
C ALA A 232 8.85 -20.72 -3.43
N GLU A 233 9.65 -19.84 -4.02
CA GLU A 233 9.18 -18.59 -4.62
C GLU A 233 8.15 -18.81 -5.72
N LYS A 234 8.39 -19.76 -6.60
CA LYS A 234 7.46 -20.09 -7.68
C LYS A 234 6.12 -20.59 -7.13
N VAL A 235 6.14 -21.54 -6.21
CA VAL A 235 4.92 -22.09 -5.60
C VAL A 235 4.17 -21.01 -4.80
N ILE A 236 4.91 -20.17 -4.07
CA ILE A 236 4.33 -19.03 -3.32
C ILE A 236 3.71 -18.01 -4.27
N HIS A 237 4.35 -17.72 -5.40
CA HIS A 237 3.83 -16.82 -6.43
C HIS A 237 2.51 -17.35 -7.00
N GLU A 238 2.43 -18.64 -7.32
CA GLU A 238 1.26 -19.25 -7.94
C GLU A 238 0.10 -19.48 -6.96
N LYS A 239 0.38 -19.96 -5.74
CA LYS A 239 -0.64 -20.41 -4.78
C LYS A 239 -0.87 -19.44 -3.62
N GLY A 240 0.04 -18.49 -3.42
CA GLY A 240 0.13 -17.68 -2.21
C GLY A 240 0.73 -18.45 -1.02
N ILE A 241 1.26 -17.72 -0.04
CA ILE A 241 1.92 -18.29 1.15
C ILE A 241 0.97 -19.18 1.96
N ALA A 242 -0.31 -18.80 2.09
CA ALA A 242 -1.27 -19.56 2.89
C ALA A 242 -1.49 -20.97 2.33
N ASN A 243 -1.65 -21.10 1.02
CA ASN A 243 -1.98 -22.37 0.35
C ASN A 243 -0.76 -23.20 -0.05
N THR A 244 0.44 -22.63 0.03
CA THR A 244 1.69 -23.37 -0.25
C THR A 244 1.95 -24.45 0.81
N THR A 245 2.24 -25.68 0.42
CA THR A 245 2.66 -26.76 1.33
C THR A 245 4.13 -27.14 1.11
N LEU A 246 4.73 -27.85 2.08
CA LEU A 246 6.07 -28.42 1.88
C LEU A 246 6.09 -29.49 0.78
N ASP A 247 4.96 -30.18 0.58
CA ASP A 247 4.83 -31.19 -0.49
C ASP A 247 4.83 -30.53 -1.87
N ASP A 248 4.14 -29.40 -2.01
CA ASP A 248 4.16 -28.61 -3.26
C ASP A 248 5.59 -28.20 -3.63
N ILE A 249 6.37 -27.75 -2.64
CA ILE A 249 7.75 -27.29 -2.85
C ILE A 249 8.68 -28.47 -3.14
N ALA A 250 8.55 -29.57 -2.41
CA ALA A 250 9.32 -30.78 -2.64
C ALA A 250 9.10 -31.32 -4.06
N HIS A 251 7.85 -31.35 -4.51
CA HIS A 251 7.48 -31.71 -5.88
C HIS A 251 8.08 -30.77 -6.92
N GLU A 252 8.01 -29.44 -6.70
CA GLU A 252 8.59 -28.46 -7.63
C GLU A 252 10.12 -28.57 -7.76
N VAL A 253 10.84 -28.86 -6.67
CA VAL A 253 12.31 -29.06 -6.70
C VAL A 253 12.70 -30.43 -7.27
N GLY A 254 11.79 -31.41 -7.19
CA GLY A 254 12.06 -32.82 -7.52
C GLY A 254 12.78 -33.58 -6.40
N ILE A 255 12.52 -33.25 -5.13
CA ILE A 255 13.08 -33.95 -3.96
C ILE A 255 11.99 -34.53 -3.07
N THR A 256 12.36 -35.42 -2.16
CA THR A 256 11.41 -35.94 -1.16
C THR A 256 11.13 -34.91 -0.07
N ARG A 257 9.95 -35.00 0.56
CA ARG A 257 9.61 -34.19 1.73
C ARG A 257 10.61 -34.39 2.87
N THR A 258 11.11 -35.61 3.05
CA THR A 258 12.13 -35.95 4.05
C THR A 258 13.43 -35.20 3.80
N THR A 259 13.88 -35.13 2.54
CA THR A 259 15.04 -34.32 2.14
C THR A 259 14.79 -32.84 2.41
N LEU A 260 13.58 -32.33 2.16
CA LEU A 260 13.27 -30.93 2.45
C LEU A 260 13.34 -30.61 3.96
N TYR A 261 12.93 -31.54 4.82
CA TYR A 261 13.01 -31.41 6.28
C TYR A 261 14.44 -31.38 6.83
N SER A 262 15.42 -31.96 6.14
CA SER A 262 16.83 -31.85 6.59
C SER A 262 17.38 -30.44 6.43
N TYR A 263 16.81 -29.63 5.53
CA TYR A 263 17.20 -28.24 5.31
C TYR A 263 16.34 -27.25 6.10
N PHE A 264 15.03 -27.50 6.21
CA PHE A 264 14.09 -26.58 6.85
C PHE A 264 13.24 -27.30 7.88
N LYS A 265 13.17 -26.74 9.10
CA LYS A 265 12.45 -27.38 10.21
C LYS A 265 10.95 -27.51 9.94
N ASN A 266 10.39 -26.55 9.21
CA ASN A 266 8.97 -26.49 8.87
C ASN A 266 8.71 -25.48 7.74
N LYS A 267 7.47 -25.41 7.25
CA LYS A 267 7.02 -24.43 6.23
C LYS A 267 7.39 -22.99 6.59
N ARG A 268 7.27 -22.61 7.86
CA ARG A 268 7.53 -21.24 8.30
C ARG A 268 9.00 -20.89 8.16
N ASP A 269 9.90 -21.77 8.57
CA ASP A 269 11.35 -21.62 8.45
C ASP A 269 11.79 -21.44 6.99
N LEU A 270 11.22 -22.24 6.09
CA LEU A 270 11.44 -22.12 4.65
C LEU A 270 10.93 -20.79 4.08
N VAL A 271 9.70 -20.38 4.43
CA VAL A 271 9.13 -19.10 3.99
C VAL A 271 9.96 -17.92 4.51
N VAL A 272 10.40 -17.96 5.77
CA VAL A 272 11.27 -16.95 6.37
C VAL A 272 12.60 -16.88 5.63
N SER A 273 13.23 -18.03 5.34
CA SER A 273 14.50 -18.09 4.61
C SER A 273 14.36 -17.57 3.18
N THR A 274 13.23 -17.86 2.54
CA THR A 274 12.89 -17.33 1.20
C THR A 274 12.79 -15.80 1.25
N ILE A 275 12.09 -15.25 2.24
CA ILE A 275 11.97 -13.80 2.42
C ILE A 275 13.32 -13.15 2.71
N LEU A 276 14.13 -13.75 3.59
CA LEU A 276 15.46 -13.26 3.94
C LEU A 276 16.35 -13.16 2.70
N ARG A 277 16.39 -14.21 1.87
CA ARG A 277 17.14 -14.21 0.61
C ARG A 277 16.73 -13.04 -0.30
N GLN A 278 15.43 -12.75 -0.36
CA GLN A 278 14.92 -11.66 -1.18
C GLN A 278 15.25 -10.28 -0.61
N ILE A 279 15.18 -10.11 0.72
CA ILE A 279 15.59 -8.87 1.39
C ILE A 279 17.10 -8.63 1.19
N THR A 280 17.94 -9.63 1.42
CA THR A 280 19.40 -9.50 1.27
C THR A 280 19.77 -9.21 -0.18
N GLY A 281 19.24 -9.99 -1.13
CA GLY A 281 19.49 -9.79 -2.57
C GLY A 281 19.04 -8.43 -3.07
N PHE A 282 17.96 -7.87 -2.51
CA PHE A 282 17.50 -6.54 -2.87
C PHE A 282 18.34 -5.43 -2.22
N PHE A 283 18.58 -5.49 -0.91
CA PHE A 283 19.15 -4.37 -0.16
C PHE A 283 20.68 -4.33 -0.16
N ASP A 284 21.37 -5.47 -0.22
CA ASP A 284 22.84 -5.52 -0.19
C ASP A 284 23.46 -4.74 -1.36
N PRO A 285 23.00 -4.91 -2.62
CA PRO A 285 23.51 -4.13 -3.74
C PRO A 285 22.97 -2.69 -3.75
N LEU A 286 21.78 -2.45 -3.19
CA LEU A 286 21.18 -1.12 -3.13
C LEU A 286 21.95 -0.17 -2.21
N PHE A 287 22.41 -0.63 -1.04
CA PHE A 287 22.99 0.28 -0.05
C PHE A 287 24.25 1.04 -0.51
N PRO A 288 25.23 0.41 -1.20
CA PRO A 288 26.36 1.13 -1.78
C PRO A 288 25.93 2.21 -2.78
N ARG A 289 24.89 1.94 -3.59
CA ARG A 289 24.32 2.89 -4.56
C ARG A 289 23.71 4.12 -3.88
N LEU A 290 22.96 3.89 -2.80
CA LEU A 290 22.42 4.98 -1.98
C LEU A 290 23.51 5.79 -1.28
N ALA A 291 24.67 5.19 -0.99
CA ALA A 291 25.79 5.87 -0.33
C ALA A 291 26.50 6.88 -1.25
N VAL A 292 26.49 6.66 -2.57
CA VAL A 292 27.12 7.59 -3.55
C VAL A 292 26.19 8.71 -4.01
N CYS A 293 24.90 8.63 -3.68
CA CYS A 293 23.93 9.70 -3.93
C CYS A 293 24.19 10.89 -3.00
N THR A 294 24.26 12.09 -3.58
CA THR A 294 24.67 13.32 -2.89
C THR A 294 23.54 14.07 -2.20
N SER A 295 22.28 13.74 -2.53
CA SER A 295 21.10 14.35 -1.91
C SER A 295 20.05 13.31 -1.53
N ILE A 296 19.06 13.73 -0.75
CA ILE A 296 17.92 12.88 -0.37
C ILE A 296 17.04 12.55 -1.58
N GLU A 297 16.89 13.50 -2.50
CA GLU A 297 16.17 13.35 -3.77
C GLU A 297 16.85 12.29 -4.65
N GLU A 298 18.19 12.34 -4.76
CA GLU A 298 18.94 11.32 -5.49
C GLU A 298 18.81 9.94 -4.86
N LYS A 299 18.86 9.83 -3.52
CA LYS A 299 18.67 8.55 -2.82
C LYS A 299 17.29 7.95 -3.09
N ILE A 300 16.25 8.79 -3.08
CA ILE A 300 14.89 8.34 -3.34
C ILE A 300 14.72 7.94 -4.81
N LEU A 301 15.23 8.75 -5.74
CA LEU A 301 15.26 8.39 -7.15
C LEU A 301 16.01 7.07 -7.37
N CYS A 302 17.21 6.93 -6.81
CA CYS A 302 18.02 5.72 -6.93
C CYS A 302 17.26 4.49 -6.42
N TYR A 303 16.59 4.60 -5.27
CA TYR A 303 15.76 3.52 -4.74
C TYR A 303 14.62 3.13 -5.69
N ILE A 304 13.91 4.12 -6.25
CA ILE A 304 12.80 3.88 -7.18
C ILE A 304 13.29 3.22 -8.47
N LEU A 305 14.33 3.78 -9.08
CA LEU A 305 14.92 3.24 -10.33
C LEU A 305 15.41 1.81 -10.12
N TYR A 306 16.17 1.59 -9.06
CA TYR A 306 16.69 0.28 -8.71
C TYR A 306 15.55 -0.71 -8.42
N ALA A 307 14.57 -0.31 -7.62
CA ALA A 307 13.43 -1.17 -7.32
C ALA A 307 12.62 -1.53 -8.58
N ALA A 308 12.51 -0.60 -9.52
CA ALA A 308 11.85 -0.83 -10.79
C ALA A 308 12.62 -1.86 -11.62
N GLU A 309 13.88 -1.60 -11.92
CA GLU A 309 14.73 -2.50 -12.71
C GLU A 309 14.86 -3.88 -12.06
N TYR A 310 15.08 -3.94 -10.75
CA TYR A 310 15.19 -5.20 -10.00
C TYR A 310 13.90 -6.01 -10.09
N SER A 311 12.73 -5.37 -10.01
CA SER A 311 11.44 -6.08 -10.15
C SER A 311 11.18 -6.57 -11.59
N HIS A 312 11.71 -5.89 -12.62
CA HIS A 312 11.61 -6.37 -14.00
C HIS A 312 12.39 -7.65 -14.23
N ILE A 313 13.60 -7.72 -13.66
CA ILE A 313 14.46 -8.90 -13.71
C ILE A 313 13.86 -10.01 -12.82
N HIS A 314 13.35 -9.66 -11.64
CA HIS A 314 12.88 -10.59 -10.62
C HIS A 314 11.35 -10.57 -10.46
N LYS A 315 10.59 -10.89 -11.52
CA LYS A 315 9.10 -10.84 -11.53
C LYS A 315 8.41 -11.60 -10.38
N ARG A 316 9.04 -12.66 -9.85
CA ARG A 316 8.52 -13.49 -8.73
C ARG A 316 8.71 -12.85 -7.35
N LEU A 317 9.54 -11.81 -7.24
CA LEU A 317 9.76 -11.06 -6.00
C LEU A 317 8.47 -10.39 -5.53
N PHE A 318 7.70 -9.83 -6.49
CA PHE A 318 6.55 -8.98 -6.21
C PHE A 318 5.47 -9.68 -5.38
N SER A 319 5.27 -10.99 -5.56
CA SER A 319 4.33 -11.79 -4.77
C SER A 319 4.75 -11.99 -3.32
N VAL A 320 6.06 -12.14 -3.06
CA VAL A 320 6.60 -12.36 -1.71
C VAL A 320 6.66 -11.04 -0.94
N THR A 321 7.06 -9.96 -1.62
CA THR A 321 7.18 -8.62 -1.05
C THR A 321 5.82 -7.92 -0.88
N ASN A 322 4.85 -8.12 -1.79
CA ASN A 322 3.46 -7.68 -1.58
C ASN A 322 2.84 -8.29 -0.33
N TRP A 323 3.18 -9.54 -0.01
CA TRP A 323 2.63 -10.16 1.18
C TRP A 323 3.15 -9.50 2.46
N LEU A 324 4.42 -9.09 2.51
CA LEU A 324 5.00 -8.26 3.59
C LEU A 324 4.34 -6.88 3.65
N ARG A 325 4.09 -6.27 2.48
CA ARG A 325 3.41 -4.96 2.34
C ARG A 325 2.05 -4.93 3.05
N ILE A 326 1.32 -6.04 2.97
CA ILE A 326 -0.11 -6.10 3.31
C ILE A 326 -0.38 -6.69 4.71
N ASN A 327 0.37 -7.70 5.13
CA ASN A 327 0.08 -8.43 6.38
C ASN A 327 0.69 -7.80 7.63
N SER A 328 1.03 -6.50 7.57
CA SER A 328 2.01 -5.82 8.41
C SER A 328 3.41 -6.43 8.24
N PRO A 329 4.48 -5.64 8.16
CA PRO A 329 5.73 -6.07 7.53
C PRO A 329 6.47 -7.19 8.28
N LEU A 330 6.06 -7.57 9.50
CA LEU A 330 6.98 -8.25 10.43
C LEU A 330 6.40 -9.47 11.14
N ARG A 331 5.11 -9.81 10.97
CA ARG A 331 4.51 -10.86 11.81
C ARG A 331 5.14 -12.27 11.68
N PRO A 332 5.43 -12.77 10.47
CA PRO A 332 6.12 -14.05 10.29
C PRO A 332 7.61 -13.94 10.64
N LEU A 333 8.18 -12.76 10.37
CA LEU A 333 9.56 -12.36 10.61
C LEU A 333 9.85 -11.99 12.07
N ARG A 334 8.85 -11.97 12.96
CA ARG A 334 8.99 -11.76 14.41
C ARG A 334 9.39 -13.01 15.19
N ASP A 335 9.78 -14.06 14.48
CA ASP A 335 10.74 -14.98 15.07
C ASP A 335 11.99 -14.15 15.42
N ALA A 336 12.48 -14.24 16.66
CA ALA A 336 13.66 -13.48 17.10
C ALA A 336 14.82 -13.63 16.11
N ARG A 337 14.98 -14.84 15.53
CA ARG A 337 16.03 -15.15 14.56
C ARG A 337 15.89 -14.44 13.21
N ALA A 338 14.67 -14.28 12.71
CA ALA A 338 14.43 -13.60 11.44
C ALA A 338 14.47 -12.07 11.61
N TRP A 339 13.96 -11.61 12.76
CA TRP A 339 13.97 -10.19 13.11
C TRP A 339 15.39 -9.67 13.32
N GLU A 340 16.26 -10.43 14.00
CA GLU A 340 17.68 -10.08 14.17
C GLU A 340 18.41 -9.89 12.84
N GLN A 341 18.05 -10.67 11.82
CA GLN A 341 18.66 -10.58 10.49
C GLN A 341 18.11 -9.42 9.66
N ILE A 342 16.82 -9.09 9.80
CA ILE A 342 16.15 -8.06 8.98
C ILE A 342 16.27 -6.68 9.59
N ARG A 343 16.22 -6.56 10.92
CA ARG A 343 16.27 -5.29 11.65
C ARG A 343 17.41 -4.37 11.18
N PRO A 344 18.66 -4.83 10.98
CA PRO A 344 19.75 -3.96 10.51
C PRO A 344 19.49 -3.33 9.14
N TYR A 345 18.88 -4.06 8.22
CA TYR A 345 18.48 -3.52 6.91
C TYR A 345 17.44 -2.42 7.07
N LEU A 346 16.44 -2.67 7.92
CA LEU A 346 15.37 -1.71 8.17
C LEU A 346 15.91 -0.45 8.85
N GLU A 347 16.78 -0.61 9.85
CA GLU A 347 17.42 0.50 10.56
C GLU A 347 18.32 1.31 9.63
N ARG A 348 19.19 0.64 8.85
CA ARG A 348 20.07 1.30 7.88
C ARG A 348 19.29 2.04 6.83
N PHE A 349 18.26 1.41 6.25
CA PHE A 349 17.41 2.05 5.26
C PHE A 349 16.72 3.28 5.86
N ALA A 350 16.14 3.15 7.05
CA ALA A 350 15.45 4.27 7.67
C ALA A 350 16.41 5.39 8.13
N LEU A 351 17.64 5.07 8.51
CA LEU A 351 18.70 6.06 8.77
C LEU A 351 19.08 6.85 7.50
N LEU A 352 19.10 6.22 6.33
CA LEU A 352 19.41 6.88 5.05
C LEU A 352 18.38 7.96 4.68
N PHE A 353 17.15 7.84 5.19
CA PHE A 353 16.08 8.82 4.99
C PHE A 353 15.70 9.59 6.28
N SER A 354 16.45 9.40 7.37
CA SER A 354 16.30 10.10 8.66
C SER A 354 16.47 11.63 8.60
N PRO A 355 17.27 12.21 7.66
CA PRO A 355 17.34 13.67 7.48
C PRO A 355 16.09 14.27 6.84
N LEU A 356 15.11 13.46 6.43
CA LEU A 356 13.85 14.03 5.99
C LEU A 356 13.20 14.78 7.14
N PRO A 357 12.50 15.87 6.82
CA PRO A 357 11.62 16.59 7.72
C PRO A 357 10.46 15.70 8.21
N LEU A 358 10.79 14.73 9.07
CA LEU A 358 9.91 13.67 9.58
C LEU A 358 9.89 13.66 11.10
N ARG A 359 10.55 14.63 11.74
CA ARG A 359 10.62 14.78 13.20
C ARG A 359 9.31 15.36 13.73
N LYS A 360 8.25 14.56 13.63
CA LYS A 360 7.04 14.48 14.48
C LYS A 360 6.03 13.50 13.90
N ALA A 361 6.01 13.30 12.57
CA ALA A 361 4.99 12.49 11.91
C ALA A 361 5.36 11.00 11.79
N LEU A 362 6.51 10.61 11.24
CA LEU A 362 6.79 9.20 10.90
C LEU A 362 8.07 8.67 11.57
N LYS A 363 7.98 7.52 12.24
CA LYS A 363 9.16 6.82 12.77
C LYS A 363 9.92 6.12 11.64
N PRO A 364 11.25 5.93 11.76
CA PRO A 364 12.07 5.11 10.86
C PRO A 364 11.43 3.77 10.43
N ALA A 365 10.83 3.05 11.39
CA ALA A 365 10.15 1.78 11.15
C ALA A 365 8.81 1.89 10.37
N GLU A 366 8.26 3.10 10.24
CA GLU A 366 7.01 3.41 9.53
C GLU A 366 7.28 3.87 8.08
N MET A 367 8.53 4.22 7.74
CA MET A 367 8.93 4.65 6.40
C MET A 367 9.07 3.49 5.41
N ILE A 368 9.44 2.31 5.89
CA ILE A 368 9.71 1.15 5.03
C ILE A 368 8.44 0.62 4.39
N PRO A 369 7.33 0.42 5.14
CA PRO A 369 6.08 0.01 4.53
C PRO A 369 5.56 1.08 3.58
N PHE A 370 5.79 2.36 3.88
CA PHE A 370 5.42 3.49 3.03
C PHE A 370 6.16 3.50 1.70
N LEU A 371 7.50 3.47 1.73
CA LEU A 371 8.37 3.40 0.55
C LEU A 371 8.07 2.16 -0.29
N HIS A 372 7.71 1.06 0.35
CA HIS A 372 7.34 -0.19 -0.31
C HIS A 372 5.90 -0.18 -0.87
N ILE A 373 4.96 0.51 -0.21
CA ILE A 373 3.61 0.72 -0.72
C ILE A 373 3.64 1.61 -1.95
N LEU A 374 4.41 2.69 -1.92
CA LEU A 374 4.57 3.61 -3.03
C LEU A 374 5.33 2.97 -4.20
N THR A 375 6.46 2.29 -3.96
CA THR A 375 7.13 1.55 -5.05
C THR A 375 6.25 0.41 -5.59
N GLY A 376 5.54 -0.31 -4.72
CA GLY A 376 4.60 -1.36 -5.15
C GLY A 376 3.38 -0.84 -5.90
N SER A 377 2.82 0.33 -5.56
CA SER A 377 1.70 0.91 -6.32
C SER A 377 2.13 1.45 -7.68
N LEU A 378 3.38 1.88 -7.80
CA LEU A 378 3.97 2.36 -9.05
C LEU A 378 4.40 1.22 -10.00
N MET A 379 4.51 -0.02 -9.49
CA MET A 379 5.08 -1.19 -10.18
C MET A 379 4.06 -2.28 -10.55
N GLN A 380 2.75 -1.99 -10.53
CA GLN A 380 1.73 -2.99 -10.87
C GLN A 380 1.81 -3.47 -12.33
N GLU A 381 1.72 -4.79 -12.51
CA GLU A 381 2.16 -5.65 -13.63
C GLU A 381 1.78 -5.28 -15.08
N LYS A 382 0.96 -4.25 -15.35
CA LYS A 382 0.52 -3.93 -16.73
C LYS A 382 0.87 -2.54 -17.23
N VAL A 383 1.28 -1.61 -16.37
CA VAL A 383 1.81 -0.32 -16.80
C VAL A 383 2.97 0.02 -15.89
N LEU A 384 4.15 -0.32 -16.38
CA LEU A 384 5.41 0.28 -15.97
C LEU A 384 5.22 1.81 -16.05
N ILE A 385 4.99 2.46 -14.92
CA ILE A 385 5.18 3.91 -14.85
C ILE A 385 6.63 4.13 -15.24
N ARG A 386 6.90 5.01 -16.22
CA ARG A 386 8.29 5.27 -16.58
C ARG A 386 8.99 5.73 -15.31
N PRO A 387 10.18 5.24 -14.98
CA PRO A 387 10.80 5.59 -13.69
C PRO A 387 10.97 7.11 -13.44
N SER A 388 10.96 7.92 -14.51
CA SER A 388 10.86 9.39 -14.49
C SER A 388 9.50 9.94 -14.01
N GLU A 389 8.38 9.27 -14.31
CA GLU A 389 7.02 9.63 -13.87
C GLU A 389 6.81 9.28 -12.39
N ALA A 390 7.35 8.14 -11.95
CA ALA A 390 7.41 7.73 -10.54
C ALA A 390 8.22 8.73 -9.69
N LEU A 391 9.30 9.28 -10.25
CA LEU A 391 10.11 10.33 -9.64
C LEU A 391 9.32 11.63 -9.42
N ILE A 392 8.55 12.07 -10.42
CA ILE A 392 7.76 13.31 -10.33
C ILE A 392 6.73 13.20 -9.20
N VAL A 393 6.08 12.05 -9.08
CA VAL A 393 5.15 11.75 -7.97
C VAL A 393 5.83 11.84 -6.60
N TRP A 394 7.02 11.26 -6.47
CA TRP A 394 7.77 11.28 -5.22
C TRP A 394 8.37 12.64 -4.89
N ALA A 395 8.85 13.36 -5.90
CA ALA A 395 9.36 14.72 -5.81
C ALA A 395 8.34 15.67 -5.18
N TYR A 396 7.11 15.62 -5.68
CA TYR A 396 6.01 16.37 -5.10
C TYR A 396 5.70 15.94 -3.66
N PHE A 397 5.66 14.64 -3.35
CA PHE A 397 5.44 14.21 -1.97
C PHE A 397 6.50 14.73 -0.97
N LEU A 398 7.78 14.71 -1.36
CA LEU A 398 8.90 15.12 -0.50
C LEU A 398 8.98 16.63 -0.26
N GLU A 399 8.68 17.43 -1.27
CA GLU A 399 8.50 18.87 -1.09
C GLU A 399 7.39 19.17 -0.08
N GLY A 400 6.44 18.25 0.10
CA GLY A 400 5.32 18.45 1.01
C GLY A 400 5.66 18.36 2.43
N LEU A 401 6.45 17.34 2.73
CA LEU A 401 7.04 17.19 4.05
C LEU A 401 7.92 18.41 4.38
N LYS A 402 8.70 18.93 3.43
CA LYS A 402 9.50 20.16 3.61
C LYS A 402 8.63 21.42 3.76
N GLY A 403 7.54 21.53 3.00
CA GLY A 403 6.61 22.65 3.06
C GLY A 403 5.85 22.73 4.38
N ILE A 404 5.45 21.58 4.93
CA ILE A 404 4.84 21.49 6.27
C ILE A 404 5.79 22.02 7.34
N GLU A 405 7.07 21.66 7.30
CA GLU A 405 8.03 22.12 8.30
C GLU A 405 8.29 23.62 8.22
N ARG A 406 8.47 24.17 7.01
CA ARG A 406 8.58 25.63 6.83
C ARG A 406 7.37 26.37 7.38
N HIS A 407 6.17 25.84 7.15
CA HIS A 407 4.94 26.46 7.67
C HIS A 407 4.84 26.36 9.19
N ALA A 408 5.19 25.21 9.79
CA ALA A 408 5.20 25.02 11.24
C ALA A 408 6.25 25.90 11.95
N GLU A 409 7.42 26.09 11.34
CA GLU A 409 8.46 27.02 11.81
C GLU A 409 7.99 28.48 11.72
N GLN A 410 7.32 28.86 10.62
CA GLN A 410 6.74 30.19 10.45
C GLN A 410 5.62 30.47 11.47
N ILE A 411 4.72 29.51 11.70
CA ILE A 411 3.67 29.64 12.75
C ILE A 411 4.33 29.75 14.13
N SER A 412 5.32 28.91 14.44
CA SER A 412 5.99 28.96 15.75
C SER A 412 6.80 30.24 15.95
N ALA A 413 7.37 30.81 14.89
CA ALA A 413 8.02 32.12 14.91
C ALA A 413 7.00 33.24 15.12
N HIS A 414 5.85 33.19 14.44
CA HIS A 414 4.79 34.19 14.56
C HIS A 414 4.07 34.13 15.92
N GLU A 415 3.89 32.94 16.50
CA GLU A 415 3.37 32.74 17.86
C GLU A 415 4.37 33.24 18.92
N LYS A 416 5.69 33.10 18.69
CA LYS A 416 6.71 33.67 19.56
C LYS A 416 6.76 35.19 19.48
N ASP A 417 6.64 35.78 18.30
CA ASP A 417 6.58 37.23 18.13
C ASP A 417 5.32 37.83 18.76
N THR A 418 4.15 37.18 18.60
CA THR A 418 2.90 37.66 19.23
C THR A 418 2.89 37.46 20.76
N ASP A 419 3.57 36.45 21.30
CA ASP A 419 3.76 36.30 22.76
C ASP A 419 4.85 37.27 23.29
N HIS A 420 5.77 37.73 22.43
CA HIS A 420 6.73 38.79 22.75
C HIS A 420 6.07 40.18 22.75
N GLU A 421 5.16 40.44 21.81
CA GLU A 421 4.35 41.68 21.76
C GLU A 421 3.34 41.77 22.91
N ARG A 422 2.77 40.65 23.37
CA ARG A 422 1.89 40.62 24.57
C ARG A 422 2.62 40.75 25.90
N ARG A 423 3.96 40.65 25.91
CA ARG A 423 4.82 40.79 27.10
C ARG A 423 5.63 42.09 27.13
N LEU A 424 5.41 42.99 26.16
CA LEU A 424 5.88 44.36 26.28
C LEU A 424 4.91 45.13 27.20
N PRO A 425 5.42 45.84 28.21
CA PRO A 425 4.60 46.48 29.25
C PRO A 425 3.75 47.66 28.75
#